data_AF-G0QEM5-F1
#
_entry.id   AF-G0QEM5-F1
#
_cell.length_a   1.000
_cell.length_b   1.000
_cell.length_c   1.000
_cell.angle_alpha   90.00
_cell.angle_beta   90.00
_cell.angle_gamma   90.00
#
_symmetry.space_group_name_H-M   'P 1'
#
loop_
_entity.id
_entity.type
_entity.pdbx_description
1 polymer ?
#
loop_
_entity_poly.entity_id
_entity_poly.type
_entity_poly.pdbx_seq_one_letter_code
_entity_poly.pdbx_strand_id
1 'polypeptide(L)'
;MESKDPDELIEEVRQEHQTRGELAKEALEWFLDGNVGEFYPRDGVVTELSEHLDVSSDRANLALSDTVGDIVDPVQQITKSGERYVGIINYKDFTQEGAYGYTHFDDLKGPRKRVVCARCVEKYEQDASISHATQGEGTADPNANWQQLLNIITSHYANDHSESPENIEPGASLVSGTTIGGNTAFHQGNENLIDAGGADVQVFNSNGTWNKPSSGSLVNVLMAAGGGSGGNAGGDSTDSGREAVEVGMRSLVR
;
A
#
# COMPACT_ATOMS: atom_id res chain seq x y z
N MET A 1 39.00 0.66 7.05
CA MET A 1 37.64 1.20 6.90
C MET A 1 37.81 2.65 6.53
N GLU A 2 37.38 3.01 5.33
CA GLU A 2 37.41 4.39 4.86
C GLU A 2 36.20 5.11 5.46
N SER A 3 36.43 6.21 6.18
CA SER A 3 35.34 7.01 6.76
C SER A 3 34.75 7.88 5.66
N LYS A 4 33.45 7.72 5.36
CA LYS A 4 32.72 8.66 4.52
C LYS A 4 32.31 9.89 5.33
N ASP A 5 32.31 11.05 4.70
CA ASP A 5 31.74 12.25 5.27
C ASP A 5 30.20 12.10 5.37
N PRO A 6 29.59 12.41 6.52
CA PRO A 6 28.14 12.27 6.69
C PRO A 6 27.31 13.11 5.71
N ASP A 7 27.76 14.32 5.37
CA ASP A 7 27.01 15.21 4.48
C ASP A 7 27.08 14.72 3.03
N GLU A 8 28.23 14.18 2.61
CA GLU A 8 28.40 13.51 1.31
C GLU A 8 27.47 12.30 1.18
N LEU A 9 27.40 11.45 2.22
CA LEU A 9 26.53 10.27 2.20
C LEU A 9 25.04 10.66 2.17
N ILE A 10 24.64 11.71 2.88
CA ILE A 10 23.26 12.22 2.86
C ILE A 10 22.90 12.70 1.46
N GLU A 11 23.82 13.39 0.78
CA GLU A 11 23.58 13.90 -0.57
C GLU A 11 23.54 12.78 -1.62
N GLU A 12 24.42 11.76 -1.52
CA GLU A 12 24.36 10.54 -2.33
C GLU A 12 22.97 9.88 -2.22
N VAL A 13 22.47 9.73 -0.99
CA VAL A 13 21.15 9.13 -0.72
C VAL A 13 20.02 9.96 -1.32
N ARG A 14 20.07 11.29 -1.24
CA ARG A 14 19.05 12.16 -1.87
C ARG A 14 19.01 11.99 -3.39
N GLN A 15 20.17 11.93 -4.03
CA GLN A 15 20.27 11.72 -5.48
C GLN A 15 19.75 10.33 -5.88
N GLU A 16 20.04 9.31 -5.07
CA GLU A 16 19.50 7.97 -5.27
C GLU A 16 17.98 7.94 -5.15
N HIS A 17 17.41 8.62 -4.13
CA HIS A 17 15.96 8.75 -3.98
C HIS A 17 15.31 9.44 -5.17
N GLN A 18 15.88 10.55 -5.65
CA GLN A 18 15.36 11.24 -6.83
C GLN A 18 15.36 10.33 -8.06
N THR A 19 16.48 9.66 -8.32
CA THR A 19 16.61 8.72 -9.46
C THR A 19 15.58 7.59 -9.37
N ARG A 20 15.32 7.07 -8.17
CA ARG A 20 14.30 6.03 -7.95
C ARG A 20 12.89 6.52 -8.24
N GLY A 21 12.56 7.75 -7.86
CA GLY A 21 11.24 8.34 -8.10
C GLY A 21 10.98 8.57 -9.57
N GLU A 22 12.00 9.01 -10.32
CA GLU A 22 11.93 9.14 -11.77
C GLU A 22 11.67 7.77 -12.43
N LEU A 23 12.43 6.72 -12.04
CA LEU A 23 12.22 5.37 -12.57
C LEU A 23 10.85 4.78 -12.20
N ALA A 24 10.38 5.00 -10.98
CA ALA A 24 9.05 4.56 -10.57
C ALA A 24 7.96 5.27 -11.37
N LYS A 25 8.11 6.58 -11.61
CA LYS A 25 7.19 7.35 -12.46
C LYS A 25 7.13 6.81 -13.88
N GLU A 26 8.27 6.58 -14.51
CA GLU A 26 8.32 6.00 -15.86
C GLU A 26 7.75 4.56 -15.88
N ALA A 27 7.98 3.77 -14.84
CA ALA A 27 7.38 2.44 -14.72
C ALA A 27 5.84 2.49 -14.57
N LEU A 28 5.31 3.47 -13.84
CA LEU A 28 3.87 3.71 -13.74
C LEU A 28 3.29 4.15 -15.08
N GLU A 29 3.96 5.06 -15.79
CA GLU A 29 3.55 5.52 -17.13
C GLU A 29 3.41 4.34 -18.10
N TRP A 30 4.37 3.40 -18.07
CA TRP A 30 4.27 2.15 -18.83
C TRP A 30 2.97 1.38 -18.56
N PHE A 31 2.49 1.34 -17.30
CA PHE A 31 1.21 0.70 -17.00
C PHE A 31 0.00 1.49 -17.52
N LEU A 32 0.04 2.81 -17.41
CA LEU A 32 -1.06 3.70 -17.82
C LEU A 32 -1.21 3.73 -19.35
N ASP A 33 -0.11 3.59 -20.11
CA ASP A 33 -0.03 3.67 -21.57
C ASP A 33 -0.52 2.42 -22.32
N GLY A 34 -1.52 1.72 -21.77
CA GLY A 34 -2.24 0.65 -22.47
C GLY A 34 -2.27 -0.69 -21.76
N ASN A 35 -1.72 -0.78 -20.55
CA ASN A 35 -1.69 -2.01 -19.74
C ASN A 35 -2.74 -2.00 -18.60
N VAL A 36 -3.67 -1.05 -18.62
CA VAL A 36 -4.77 -0.97 -17.66
C VAL A 36 -5.80 -2.07 -17.94
N GLY A 37 -6.18 -2.80 -16.89
CA GLY A 37 -7.15 -3.89 -16.93
C GLY A 37 -6.51 -5.27 -17.10
N GLU A 38 -5.19 -5.35 -17.25
CA GLU A 38 -4.45 -6.59 -17.43
C GLU A 38 -3.46 -6.81 -16.28
N PHE A 39 -3.16 -8.09 -16.02
CA PHE A 39 -2.16 -8.51 -15.03
C PHE A 39 -1.16 -9.43 -15.72
N TYR A 40 0.12 -9.19 -15.45
CA TYR A 40 1.22 -9.95 -16.04
C TYR A 40 2.08 -10.58 -14.94
N PRO A 41 2.72 -11.73 -15.21
CA PRO A 41 3.73 -12.29 -14.30
C PRO A 41 4.80 -11.24 -14.00
N ARG A 42 5.11 -11.06 -12.71
CA ARG A 42 6.03 -10.00 -12.24
C ARG A 42 7.38 -10.06 -12.95
N ASP A 43 7.96 -11.25 -13.10
CA ASP A 43 9.28 -11.43 -13.72
C ASP A 43 9.28 -11.01 -15.20
N GLY A 44 8.15 -11.22 -15.89
CA GLY A 44 7.95 -10.73 -17.26
C GLY A 44 7.93 -9.21 -17.31
N VAL A 45 7.18 -8.56 -16.41
CA VAL A 45 7.13 -7.09 -16.33
C VAL A 45 8.49 -6.49 -15.98
N VAL A 46 9.27 -7.11 -15.08
CA VAL A 46 10.63 -6.66 -14.77
C VAL A 46 11.53 -6.68 -16.01
N THR A 47 11.36 -7.68 -16.87
CA THR A 47 12.10 -7.78 -18.14
C THR A 47 11.70 -6.65 -19.09
N GLU A 48 10.39 -6.45 -19.30
CA GLU A 48 9.87 -5.38 -20.16
C GLU A 48 10.28 -3.98 -19.65
N LEU A 49 10.20 -3.73 -18.34
CA LEU A 49 10.61 -2.47 -17.74
C LEU A 49 12.14 -2.26 -17.82
N SER A 50 12.94 -3.31 -17.70
CA SER A 50 14.40 -3.23 -17.86
C SER A 50 14.78 -2.77 -19.28
N GLU A 51 14.07 -3.28 -20.29
CA GLU A 51 14.26 -2.85 -21.69
C GLU A 51 13.70 -1.46 -21.95
N HIS A 52 12.51 -1.15 -21.40
CA HIS A 52 11.83 0.13 -21.60
C HIS A 52 12.61 1.30 -20.99
N LEU A 53 13.13 1.12 -19.78
CA LEU A 53 13.83 2.15 -19.01
C LEU A 53 15.35 2.17 -19.27
N ASP A 54 15.87 1.23 -20.07
CA ASP A 54 17.31 1.02 -20.31
C ASP A 54 18.12 0.90 -19.00
N VAL A 55 17.63 0.09 -18.06
CA VAL A 55 18.27 -0.17 -16.76
C VAL A 55 18.45 -1.67 -16.53
N SER A 56 19.23 -2.04 -15.51
CA SER A 56 19.34 -3.44 -15.10
C SER A 56 18.01 -3.98 -14.56
N SER A 57 17.81 -5.29 -14.65
CA SER A 57 16.64 -5.97 -14.08
C SER A 57 16.46 -5.70 -12.59
N ASP A 58 17.56 -5.57 -11.83
CA ASP A 58 17.51 -5.20 -10.41
C ASP A 58 16.92 -3.80 -10.20
N ARG A 59 17.32 -2.83 -11.03
CA ARG A 59 16.79 -1.46 -10.98
C ARG A 59 15.34 -1.39 -11.45
N ALA A 60 14.98 -2.11 -12.51
CA ALA A 60 13.60 -2.22 -12.97
C ALA A 60 12.70 -2.88 -11.91
N ASN A 61 13.18 -3.92 -11.23
CA ASN A 61 12.45 -4.56 -10.14
C ASN A 61 12.29 -3.61 -8.94
N LEU A 62 13.28 -2.76 -8.65
CA LEU A 62 13.17 -1.74 -7.60
C LEU A 62 12.12 -0.71 -7.97
N ALA A 63 12.18 -0.15 -9.19
CA ALA A 63 11.18 0.79 -9.71
C ALA A 63 9.76 0.21 -9.66
N LEU A 64 9.58 -1.03 -10.13
CA LEU A 64 8.30 -1.73 -10.03
C LEU A 64 7.85 -1.92 -8.58
N SER A 65 8.77 -2.22 -7.66
CA SER A 65 8.44 -2.35 -6.23
C SER A 65 7.98 -1.04 -5.63
N ASP A 66 8.59 0.07 -6.04
CA ASP A 66 8.25 1.41 -5.57
C ASP A 66 6.86 1.85 -6.06
N THR A 67 6.39 1.36 -7.22
CA THR A 67 5.02 1.62 -7.72
C THR A 67 3.93 0.70 -7.14
N VAL A 68 4.29 -0.47 -6.60
CA VAL A 68 3.33 -1.51 -6.28
C VAL A 68 2.80 -1.35 -4.87
N GLY A 69 1.46 -1.27 -4.74
CA GLY A 69 0.79 -1.29 -3.44
C GLY A 69 0.91 0.01 -2.64
N ASP A 70 1.39 1.08 -3.28
CA ASP A 70 1.32 2.42 -2.72
C ASP A 70 -0.16 2.89 -2.63
N ILE A 71 -0.47 3.73 -1.64
CA ILE A 71 -1.77 4.42 -1.55
C ILE A 71 -1.99 5.32 -2.76
N VAL A 72 -0.95 5.93 -3.31
CA VAL A 72 -1.08 6.85 -4.42
C VAL A 72 -0.97 6.18 -5.78
N ASP A 73 -0.40 4.98 -5.86
CA ASP A 73 -0.21 4.30 -7.13
C ASP A 73 -1.29 3.28 -7.45
N PRO A 74 -1.79 3.27 -8.69
CA PRO A 74 -2.83 2.34 -9.10
C PRO A 74 -2.31 0.91 -9.34
N VAL A 75 -0.99 0.69 -9.38
CA VAL A 75 -0.39 -0.62 -9.67
C VAL A 75 -0.55 -1.56 -8.46
N GLN A 76 -1.20 -2.70 -8.68
CA GLN A 76 -1.47 -3.71 -7.65
C GLN A 76 -0.63 -4.96 -7.91
N GLN A 77 -0.29 -5.67 -6.84
CA GLN A 77 0.27 -7.01 -6.92
C GLN A 77 -0.69 -8.03 -6.31
N ILE A 78 -0.91 -9.13 -7.02
CA ILE A 78 -1.73 -10.25 -6.58
C ILE A 78 -0.89 -11.52 -6.61
N THR A 79 -0.93 -12.29 -5.53
CA THR A 79 -0.25 -13.60 -5.47
C THR A 79 -1.26 -14.72 -5.70
N LYS A 80 -1.00 -15.56 -6.70
CA LYS A 80 -1.83 -16.73 -7.02
C LYS A 80 -0.95 -17.96 -7.14
N SER A 81 -1.20 -18.96 -6.30
CA SER A 81 -0.47 -20.25 -6.33
C SER A 81 1.06 -20.11 -6.22
N GLY A 82 1.54 -19.11 -5.48
CA GLY A 82 2.97 -18.84 -5.30
C GLY A 82 3.59 -17.95 -6.38
N GLU A 83 2.85 -17.58 -7.42
CA GLU A 83 3.30 -16.68 -8.47
C GLU A 83 2.72 -15.27 -8.26
N ARG A 84 3.55 -14.25 -8.52
CA ARG A 84 3.18 -12.83 -8.36
C ARG A 84 2.79 -12.25 -9.71
N TYR A 85 1.65 -11.58 -9.74
CA TYR A 85 1.15 -10.86 -10.90
C TYR A 85 1.03 -9.38 -10.55
N VAL A 86 1.38 -8.49 -11.47
CA VAL A 86 1.28 -7.04 -11.30
C VAL A 86 0.45 -6.42 -12.42
N GLY A 87 -0.27 -5.35 -12.11
CA GLY A 87 -1.14 -4.68 -13.07
C GLY A 87 -2.05 -3.62 -12.44
N ILE A 88 -2.76 -2.87 -13.27
CA ILE A 88 -3.78 -1.91 -12.84
C ILE A 88 -5.16 -2.54 -13.09
N ILE A 89 -5.98 -2.71 -12.05
CA ILE A 89 -7.31 -3.35 -12.20
C ILE A 89 -8.27 -2.43 -12.98
N ASN A 90 -8.34 -1.17 -12.59
CA ASN A 90 -9.20 -0.14 -13.19
C ASN A 90 -8.62 1.22 -12.78
N TYR A 91 -8.66 2.19 -13.68
CA TYR A 91 -8.17 3.54 -13.48
C TYR A 91 -9.15 4.54 -14.07
N LYS A 92 -9.32 5.68 -13.41
CA LYS A 92 -10.23 6.74 -13.83
C LYS A 92 -9.68 8.11 -13.45
N ASP A 93 -9.56 8.97 -14.45
CA ASP A 93 -9.27 10.38 -14.26
C ASP A 93 -10.52 11.20 -13.96
N PHE A 94 -10.38 12.09 -12.98
CA PHE A 94 -11.34 13.13 -12.62
C PHE A 94 -10.63 14.48 -12.75
N THR A 95 -10.17 14.79 -13.97
CA THR A 95 -9.35 15.97 -14.27
C THR A 95 -9.99 17.28 -13.82
N GLN A 96 -11.32 17.39 -13.94
CA GLN A 96 -12.04 18.62 -13.55
C GLN A 96 -12.09 18.82 -12.03
N GLU A 97 -12.01 17.72 -11.28
CA GLU A 97 -12.07 17.67 -9.82
C GLU A 97 -10.69 17.58 -9.17
N GLY A 98 -9.61 17.53 -9.96
CA GLY A 98 -8.24 17.43 -9.45
C GLY A 98 -7.97 16.10 -8.72
N ALA A 99 -8.56 15.01 -9.19
CA ALA A 99 -8.46 13.69 -8.55
C ALA A 99 -8.34 12.57 -9.57
N TYR A 100 -7.81 11.44 -9.14
CA TYR A 100 -7.86 10.18 -9.91
C TYR A 100 -8.34 9.06 -9.00
N GLY A 101 -8.84 7.99 -9.58
CA GLY A 101 -9.29 6.83 -8.84
C GLY A 101 -8.89 5.53 -9.49
N TYR A 102 -8.75 4.50 -8.66
CA TYR A 102 -8.38 3.17 -9.11
C TYR A 102 -8.98 2.09 -8.22
N THR A 103 -9.01 0.85 -8.71
CA THR A 103 -9.45 -0.28 -7.89
C THR A 103 -8.25 -0.83 -7.12
N HIS A 104 -8.25 -0.60 -5.81
CA HIS A 104 -7.31 -1.15 -4.86
C HIS A 104 -7.73 -2.58 -4.48
N PHE A 105 -6.79 -3.52 -4.51
CA PHE A 105 -7.04 -4.88 -4.06
C PHE A 105 -6.43 -5.12 -2.67
N ASP A 106 -7.26 -5.60 -1.76
CA ASP A 106 -6.88 -5.99 -0.40
C ASP A 106 -7.17 -7.49 -0.25
N ASP A 107 -6.19 -8.27 0.23
CA ASP A 107 -6.33 -9.73 0.34
C ASP A 107 -7.47 -10.17 1.28
N LEU A 108 -7.84 -9.32 2.26
CA LEU A 108 -8.88 -9.61 3.24
C LEU A 108 -10.25 -9.07 2.84
N LYS A 109 -10.27 -7.87 2.25
CA LYS A 109 -11.51 -7.13 1.92
C LYS A 109 -11.89 -7.22 0.44
N GLY A 110 -11.01 -7.78 -0.40
CA GLY A 110 -11.19 -7.87 -1.84
C GLY A 110 -11.01 -6.52 -2.55
N PRO A 111 -11.53 -6.40 -3.79
CA PRO A 111 -11.39 -5.19 -4.59
C PRO A 111 -12.27 -4.05 -4.06
N ARG A 112 -11.68 -2.87 -3.93
CA ARG A 112 -12.31 -1.65 -3.42
C ARG A 112 -11.93 -0.45 -4.28
N LYS A 113 -12.86 0.48 -4.47
CA LYS A 113 -12.56 1.73 -5.18
C LYS A 113 -11.80 2.66 -4.25
N ARG A 114 -10.80 3.38 -4.78
CA ARG A 114 -10.10 4.46 -4.09
C ARG A 114 -10.04 5.67 -5.00
N VAL A 115 -10.26 6.86 -4.43
CA VAL A 115 -10.04 8.15 -5.11
C VAL A 115 -9.00 8.93 -4.32
N VAL A 116 -8.02 9.52 -5.01
CA VAL A 116 -6.87 10.22 -4.44
C VAL A 116 -6.90 11.68 -4.90
N CYS A 117 -6.57 12.60 -4.00
CA CYS A 117 -6.39 14.01 -4.32
C CYS A 117 -5.06 14.23 -5.06
N ALA A 118 -5.09 14.57 -6.35
CA ALA A 118 -3.88 14.77 -7.14
C ALA A 118 -3.06 15.98 -6.65
N ARG A 119 -3.72 17.02 -6.13
CA ARG A 119 -3.03 18.19 -5.55
C ARG A 119 -2.25 17.86 -4.27
N CYS A 120 -2.74 16.90 -3.47
CA CYS A 120 -1.97 16.40 -2.33
C CYS A 120 -0.72 15.66 -2.81
N VAL A 121 -0.84 14.85 -3.87
CA VAL A 121 0.29 14.13 -4.47
C VAL A 121 1.36 15.10 -4.98
N GLU A 122 0.98 16.20 -5.64
CA GLU A 122 1.93 17.23 -6.07
C GLU A 122 2.63 17.95 -4.90
N LYS A 123 1.95 18.10 -3.76
CA LYS A 123 2.38 18.99 -2.67
C LYS A 123 3.15 18.29 -1.56
N TYR A 124 2.81 17.05 -1.25
CA TYR A 124 3.31 16.35 -0.09
C TYR A 124 4.27 15.24 -0.50
N GLU A 125 5.34 15.06 0.26
CA GLU A 125 6.37 14.04 -0.01
C GLU A 125 6.03 12.66 0.61
N GLN A 126 4.94 12.55 1.37
CA GLN A 126 4.61 11.35 2.15
C GLN A 126 3.13 10.98 2.03
N ASP A 127 2.87 9.69 1.83
CA ASP A 127 1.55 9.12 1.62
C ASP A 127 0.60 9.41 2.78
N ALA A 128 1.12 9.43 4.01
CA ALA A 128 0.35 9.73 5.21
C ALA A 128 -0.26 11.14 5.21
N SER A 129 0.29 12.05 4.40
CA SER A 129 -0.22 13.42 4.24
C SER A 129 -1.18 13.57 3.07
N ILE A 130 -1.49 12.48 2.36
CA ILE A 130 -2.28 12.52 1.13
C ILE A 130 -3.71 12.13 1.40
N SER A 131 -4.60 13.05 1.07
CA SER A 131 -6.03 12.80 1.19
C SER A 131 -6.49 11.81 0.12
N HIS A 132 -7.08 10.72 0.58
CA HIS A 132 -7.73 9.72 -0.25
C HIS A 132 -9.04 9.24 0.39
N ALA A 133 -9.91 8.64 -0.41
CA ALA A 133 -11.17 8.05 0.01
C ALA A 133 -11.27 6.64 -0.57
N THR A 134 -11.28 5.63 0.30
CA THR A 134 -11.41 4.21 -0.09
C THR A 134 -12.78 3.68 0.30
N GLN A 135 -13.44 2.93 -0.58
CA GLN A 135 -14.70 2.25 -0.32
C GLN A 135 -14.61 1.42 0.98
N GLY A 136 -15.52 1.67 1.92
CA GLY A 136 -15.58 0.97 3.21
C GLY A 136 -14.47 1.32 4.22
N GLU A 137 -13.77 2.45 4.05
CA GLU A 137 -12.82 2.98 5.04
C GLU A 137 -13.23 4.36 5.56
N GLY A 138 -12.96 4.61 6.84
CA GLY A 138 -13.25 5.89 7.48
C GLY A 138 -14.73 6.26 7.39
N THR A 139 -15.03 7.37 6.72
CA THR A 139 -16.39 7.89 6.51
C THR A 139 -17.04 7.41 5.21
N ALA A 140 -16.33 6.67 4.36
CA ALA A 140 -16.87 6.18 3.10
C ALA A 140 -17.75 4.93 3.30
N ASP A 141 -18.92 4.93 2.66
CA ASP A 141 -19.85 3.80 2.69
C ASP A 141 -19.20 2.50 2.15
N PRO A 142 -19.46 1.33 2.74
CA PRO A 142 -18.99 0.04 2.21
C PRO A 142 -19.41 -0.26 0.77
N ASN A 143 -20.50 0.35 0.29
CA ASN A 143 -21.03 0.24 -1.06
C ASN A 143 -20.79 1.52 -1.88
N ALA A 144 -19.88 2.40 -1.44
CA ALA A 144 -19.61 3.66 -2.11
C ALA A 144 -19.23 3.44 -3.59
N ASN A 145 -19.86 4.22 -4.46
CA ASN A 145 -19.49 4.33 -5.87
C ASN A 145 -18.43 5.43 -6.08
N TRP A 146 -17.91 5.53 -7.30
CA TRP A 146 -16.90 6.53 -7.67
C TRP A 146 -17.30 7.97 -7.32
N GLN A 147 -18.55 8.35 -7.58
CA GLN A 147 -19.02 9.70 -7.32
C GLN A 147 -19.08 10.00 -5.82
N GLN A 148 -19.48 9.04 -5.00
CA GLN A 148 -19.51 9.21 -3.55
C GLN A 148 -18.10 9.39 -2.97
N LEU A 149 -17.13 8.62 -3.46
CA LEU A 149 -15.73 8.80 -3.07
C LEU A 149 -15.15 10.12 -3.58
N LEU A 150 -15.46 10.49 -4.82
CA LEU A 150 -15.06 11.76 -5.42
C LEU A 150 -15.60 12.94 -4.61
N ASN A 151 -16.87 12.89 -4.17
CA ASN A 151 -17.47 13.94 -3.35
C ASN A 151 -16.73 14.18 -2.02
N ILE A 152 -16.16 13.13 -1.43
CA ILE A 152 -15.32 13.24 -0.22
C ILE A 152 -14.04 14.02 -0.57
N ILE A 153 -13.39 13.68 -1.67
CA ILE A 153 -12.15 14.33 -2.13
C ILE A 153 -12.39 15.77 -2.58
N THR A 154 -13.46 16.05 -3.31
CA THR A 154 -13.81 17.43 -3.69
C THR A 154 -14.14 18.28 -2.47
N SER A 155 -14.71 17.68 -1.41
CA SER A 155 -14.94 18.40 -0.15
C SER A 155 -13.63 18.74 0.56
N HIS A 156 -12.66 17.81 0.57
CA HIS A 156 -11.31 18.10 1.03
C HIS A 156 -10.66 19.21 0.18
N TYR A 157 -10.80 19.15 -1.13
CA TYR A 157 -10.30 20.14 -2.07
C TYR A 157 -10.77 21.56 -1.73
N ALA A 158 -12.08 21.73 -1.55
CA ALA A 158 -12.69 23.02 -1.25
C ALA A 158 -12.24 23.61 0.10
N ASN A 159 -11.75 22.78 1.02
CA ASN A 159 -11.28 23.22 2.33
C ASN A 159 -9.77 23.52 2.35
N ASP A 160 -8.98 22.69 1.66
CA ASP A 160 -7.53 22.63 1.88
C ASP A 160 -6.71 23.10 0.66
N HIS A 161 -7.35 23.34 -0.49
CA HIS A 161 -6.71 23.76 -1.74
C HIS A 161 -7.44 24.95 -2.37
N SER A 162 -6.66 25.96 -2.80
CA SER A 162 -7.17 27.14 -3.50
C SER A 162 -7.06 27.04 -5.02
N GLU A 163 -6.33 26.06 -5.53
CA GLU A 163 -5.94 25.93 -6.94
C GLU A 163 -5.92 24.45 -7.32
N SER A 164 -6.57 24.13 -8.46
CA SER A 164 -6.52 22.83 -9.16
C SER A 164 -5.07 22.36 -9.43
N PRO A 165 -4.78 21.04 -9.46
CA PRO A 165 -3.48 20.57 -9.94
C PRO A 165 -3.28 20.97 -11.41
N GLU A 166 -2.04 21.20 -11.83
CA GLU A 166 -1.75 21.58 -13.22
C GLU A 166 -1.93 20.38 -14.15
N ASN A 167 -1.47 19.20 -13.70
CA ASN A 167 -1.65 17.91 -14.35
C ASN A 167 -2.02 16.84 -13.31
N ILE A 168 -2.72 15.80 -13.74
CA ILE A 168 -2.91 14.62 -12.88
C ILE A 168 -1.77 13.66 -13.16
N GLU A 169 -0.84 13.58 -12.21
CA GLU A 169 0.23 12.59 -12.19
C GLU A 169 0.05 11.70 -10.95
N PRO A 170 -0.21 10.40 -11.10
CA PRO A 170 -0.27 9.50 -9.95
C PRO A 170 1.11 9.34 -9.31
N GLY A 171 1.12 9.08 -8.01
CA GLY A 171 2.21 9.41 -7.10
C GLY A 171 3.43 8.50 -7.08
N ALA A 172 3.86 7.97 -8.22
CA ALA A 172 5.11 7.22 -8.30
C ALA A 172 6.37 8.08 -8.02
N SER A 173 6.21 9.41 -7.98
CA SER A 173 7.24 10.36 -7.54
C SER A 173 7.36 10.48 -6.02
N LEU A 174 6.40 9.94 -5.26
CA LEU A 174 6.43 9.93 -3.81
C LEU A 174 7.30 8.77 -3.37
N VAL A 175 8.61 8.95 -3.55
CA VAL A 175 9.64 8.15 -2.89
C VAL A 175 9.63 8.51 -1.41
N SER A 176 8.49 8.31 -0.77
CA SER A 176 8.46 8.24 0.66
C SER A 176 9.35 7.03 0.96
N GLY A 177 10.42 7.23 1.73
CA GLY A 177 11.13 6.14 2.42
C GLY A 177 10.23 5.38 3.41
N THR A 178 8.92 5.51 3.24
CA THR A 178 7.78 5.07 4.02
C THR A 178 6.67 4.69 3.05
N THR A 179 6.97 4.02 1.93
CA THR A 179 5.97 3.16 1.29
C THR A 179 5.32 2.43 2.45
N ILE A 180 4.02 2.23 2.46
CA ILE A 180 3.38 1.44 3.53
C ILE A 180 3.82 -0.06 3.46
N GLY A 181 4.88 -0.37 2.69
CA GLY A 181 5.81 -1.49 2.80
C GLY A 181 7.07 -1.27 3.69
N GLY A 182 7.21 -0.12 4.36
CA GLY A 182 8.09 0.11 5.51
C GLY A 182 7.63 -0.65 6.75
N ASN A 183 6.49 -1.34 6.67
CA ASN A 183 6.33 -2.61 7.33
C ASN A 183 6.96 -3.69 6.43
N THR A 184 8.26 -3.91 6.65
CA THR A 184 8.86 -5.23 6.62
C THR A 184 8.02 -6.21 7.46
N ALA A 185 6.86 -6.63 6.96
CA ALA A 185 6.66 -8.04 6.69
C ALA A 185 7.08 -8.22 5.23
N PHE A 186 8.36 -8.15 4.89
CA PHE A 186 9.23 -9.31 5.07
C PHE A 186 8.46 -10.60 5.37
N HIS A 187 7.62 -11.02 4.41
CA HIS A 187 7.49 -12.44 4.13
C HIS A 187 8.67 -12.95 3.28
N GLN A 188 9.88 -12.37 3.37
CA GLN A 188 11.11 -13.16 3.22
C GLN A 188 11.33 -14.11 4.43
N GLY A 189 10.24 -14.59 5.03
CA GLY A 189 10.24 -15.65 6.02
C GLY A 189 10.20 -17.05 5.40
N ASN A 190 10.37 -17.21 4.07
CA ASN A 190 10.61 -18.53 3.51
C ASN A 190 11.42 -18.61 2.20
N GLU A 191 12.01 -17.51 1.73
CA GLU A 191 12.74 -17.53 0.44
C GLU A 191 14.22 -17.96 0.57
N ASN A 192 14.66 -18.37 1.77
CA ASN A 192 16.04 -18.87 2.01
C ASN A 192 16.16 -20.01 3.05
N LEU A 193 15.12 -20.81 3.32
CA LEU A 193 15.21 -21.91 4.30
C LEU A 193 14.82 -23.30 3.79
N ILE A 194 14.99 -23.54 2.49
CA ILE A 194 15.09 -24.91 1.97
C ILE A 194 16.23 -24.96 0.95
N ASP A 195 17.46 -24.86 1.44
CA ASP A 195 18.59 -25.76 1.08
C ASP A 195 19.95 -25.09 1.36
N ALA A 196 20.33 -25.04 2.65
CA ALA A 196 21.73 -24.94 3.09
C ALA A 196 21.82 -25.23 4.61
N GLY A 197 21.83 -26.52 4.98
CA GLY A 197 22.36 -26.99 6.27
C GLY A 197 21.68 -26.50 7.56
N GLY A 198 20.66 -27.24 8.01
CA GLY A 198 20.31 -27.36 9.44
C GLY A 198 19.62 -26.16 10.09
N ALA A 199 18.29 -26.10 9.99
CA ALA A 199 17.48 -25.22 10.82
C ALA A 199 17.63 -25.59 12.31
N ASP A 200 18.27 -24.70 13.08
CA ASP A 200 18.40 -24.82 14.54
C ASP A 200 17.14 -24.25 15.20
N VAL A 201 16.08 -25.05 15.24
CA VAL A 201 14.82 -24.69 15.91
C VAL A 201 15.05 -24.72 17.42
N GLN A 202 15.22 -23.57 18.07
CA GLN A 202 15.31 -23.50 19.53
C GLN A 202 13.91 -23.39 20.14
N VAL A 203 13.53 -24.36 20.95
CA VAL A 203 12.22 -24.38 21.63
C VAL A 203 12.36 -23.71 22.99
N PHE A 204 11.60 -22.63 23.19
CA PHE A 204 11.49 -21.98 24.50
C PHE A 204 10.46 -22.73 25.34
N ASN A 205 10.87 -23.27 26.50
CA ASN A 205 9.94 -23.90 27.43
C ASN A 205 9.43 -22.88 28.47
N SER A 206 8.29 -23.17 29.10
CA SER A 206 7.68 -22.34 30.14
C SER A 206 8.53 -22.18 31.42
N ASN A 207 9.66 -22.87 31.50
CA ASN A 207 10.58 -22.84 32.64
C ASN A 207 11.81 -21.97 32.36
N GLY A 208 11.81 -21.17 31.29
CA GLY A 208 12.83 -20.15 30.99
C GLY A 208 14.17 -20.72 30.53
N THR A 209 14.21 -21.95 30.01
CA THR A 209 15.44 -22.58 29.50
C THR A 209 15.33 -22.87 28.01
N TRP A 210 16.41 -22.56 27.28
CA TRP A 210 16.56 -22.85 25.86
C TRP A 210 17.12 -24.26 25.68
N ASN A 211 16.36 -25.15 25.05
CA ASN A 211 16.84 -26.48 24.69
C ASN A 211 17.00 -26.60 23.17
N LYS A 212 18.19 -27.00 22.73
CA LYS A 212 18.44 -27.40 21.35
C LYS A 212 17.88 -28.81 21.13
N PRO A 213 16.92 -29.03 20.22
CA PRO A 213 16.45 -30.36 19.91
C PRO A 213 17.58 -31.16 19.23
N SER A 214 17.74 -32.42 19.63
CA SER A 214 18.64 -33.34 18.93
C SER A 214 18.12 -33.58 17.52
N SER A 215 19.03 -33.60 16.55
CA SER A 215 18.75 -33.81 15.14
C SER A 215 17.96 -35.12 14.95
N GLY A 216 16.71 -35.01 14.45
CA GLY A 216 15.86 -36.15 14.10
C GLY A 216 14.48 -36.20 14.76
N SER A 217 14.12 -35.25 15.63
CA SER A 217 12.79 -35.24 16.25
C SER A 217 11.76 -34.45 15.42
N LEU A 218 10.74 -35.13 14.91
CA LEU A 218 9.57 -34.49 14.31
C LEU A 218 8.74 -33.85 15.43
N VAL A 219 8.72 -32.50 15.49
CA VAL A 219 7.88 -31.76 16.43
C VAL A 219 6.45 -31.74 15.91
N ASN A 220 5.56 -32.55 16.49
CA ASN A 220 4.12 -32.40 16.32
C ASN A 220 3.66 -31.13 17.05
N VAL A 221 3.33 -30.08 16.31
CA VAL A 221 2.70 -28.88 16.86
C VAL A 221 1.23 -29.19 17.14
N LEU A 222 0.92 -29.53 18.40
CA LEU A 222 -0.45 -29.69 18.89
C LEU A 222 -1.00 -28.30 19.23
N MET A 223 -1.86 -27.74 18.38
CA MET A 223 -2.60 -26.53 18.71
C MET A 223 -3.68 -26.86 19.76
N ALA A 224 -3.49 -26.37 20.98
CA ALA A 224 -4.51 -26.43 22.02
C ALA A 224 -5.62 -25.42 21.71
N ALA A 225 -6.79 -25.92 21.31
CA ALA A 225 -8.03 -25.16 21.31
C ALA A 225 -8.41 -24.82 22.76
N GLY A 226 -8.26 -23.55 23.14
CA GLY A 226 -8.67 -23.03 24.44
C GLY A 226 -10.19 -22.98 24.54
N GLY A 227 -10.77 -23.91 25.31
CA GLY A 227 -12.17 -23.91 25.72
C GLY A 227 -12.47 -22.83 26.75
N GLY A 228 -13.59 -22.14 26.54
CA GLY A 228 -14.12 -21.12 27.45
C GLY A 228 -14.80 -21.70 28.70
N SER A 229 -14.55 -21.03 29.81
CA SER A 229 -15.27 -21.05 31.09
C SER A 229 -15.34 -19.56 31.47
N GLY A 230 -16.46 -18.90 31.75
CA GLY A 230 -17.61 -19.31 32.53
C GLY A 230 -17.77 -18.28 33.67
N GLY A 231 -18.65 -17.28 33.48
CA GLY A 231 -19.29 -16.48 34.53
C GLY A 231 -18.56 -15.24 35.06
N ASN A 232 -19.15 -14.06 34.87
CA ASN A 232 -19.69 -13.29 36.00
C ASN A 232 -20.74 -12.27 35.52
N ALA A 233 -21.78 -12.10 36.33
CA ALA A 233 -22.94 -11.26 36.11
C ALA A 233 -22.84 -9.95 36.90
N GLY A 234 -23.53 -8.91 36.41
CA GLY A 234 -23.97 -7.76 37.21
C GLY A 234 -23.39 -6.42 36.78
N GLY A 235 -24.24 -5.51 36.32
CA GLY A 235 -23.89 -4.12 36.03
C GLY A 235 -24.94 -3.41 35.20
N ASP A 236 -25.84 -2.73 35.90
CA ASP A 236 -27.07 -2.08 35.43
C ASP A 236 -26.84 -0.67 34.84
N SER A 237 -27.87 -0.18 34.15
CA SER A 237 -28.26 1.22 33.90
C SER A 237 -27.66 2.05 32.75
N THR A 238 -28.56 2.30 31.78
CA THR A 238 -28.91 3.59 31.14
C THR A 238 -27.82 4.45 30.49
N ASP A 239 -27.94 4.74 29.19
CA ASP A 239 -28.56 6.00 28.73
C ASP A 239 -28.79 5.97 27.20
N SER A 240 -29.89 6.55 26.79
CA SER A 240 -30.43 6.58 25.44
C SER A 240 -30.45 8.02 24.94
N GLY A 241 -29.60 8.34 23.97
CA GLY A 241 -29.54 9.66 23.34
C GLY A 241 -29.25 9.56 21.85
N ARG A 242 -30.31 9.41 21.06
CA ARG A 242 -30.31 9.64 19.61
C ARG A 242 -30.44 11.14 19.38
N GLU A 243 -29.45 11.76 18.74
CA GLU A 243 -29.67 13.03 18.03
C GLU A 243 -29.27 12.87 16.57
N ALA A 244 -30.27 13.08 15.71
CA ALA A 244 -30.14 13.17 14.27
C ALA A 244 -29.64 14.58 13.93
N VAL A 245 -28.59 14.67 13.10
CA VAL A 245 -28.15 15.94 12.53
C VAL A 245 -28.65 16.00 11.09
N GLU A 246 -29.65 16.84 10.88
CA GLU A 246 -30.21 17.22 9.59
C GLU A 246 -29.33 18.35 9.02
N VAL A 247 -28.61 18.10 7.93
CA VAL A 247 -27.84 19.15 7.22
C VAL A 247 -28.57 19.52 5.94
N GLY A 248 -29.22 20.69 5.96
CA GLY A 248 -29.89 21.28 4.81
C GLY A 248 -28.90 21.88 3.81
N MET A 249 -28.91 21.37 2.58
CA MET A 249 -28.26 22.02 1.43
C MET A 249 -29.04 23.27 1.02
N ARG A 250 -28.42 24.44 1.14
CA ARG A 250 -28.86 25.67 0.45
C ARG A 250 -28.19 25.76 -0.91
N SER A 251 -29.02 25.60 -1.94
CA SER A 251 -28.74 25.98 -3.33
C SER A 251 -28.43 27.47 -3.43
N LEU A 252 -27.28 27.84 -4.00
CA LEU A 252 -27.03 29.18 -4.53
C LEU A 252 -26.87 29.10 -6.04
N VAL A 253 -27.92 29.53 -6.71
CA VAL A 253 -27.97 29.89 -8.12
C VAL A 253 -27.50 31.34 -8.23
N ARG A 254 -26.38 31.58 -8.93
CA ARG A 254 -26.20 32.52 -10.05
C ARG A 254 -24.73 32.75 -10.34
#